data_AF-F4QAH7-F1
#
_entry.id   AF-F4QAH7-F1
#
_cell.length_a   1.000
_cell.length_b   1.000
_cell.length_c   1.000
_cell.angle_alpha   90.00
_cell.angle_beta   90.00
_cell.angle_gamma   90.00
#
_symmetry.space_group_name_H-M   'P 1'
#
loop_
_entity.id
_entity.type
_entity.pdbx_description
1 polymer ?
#
loop_
_entity_poly.entity_id
_entity_poly.type
_entity_poly.pdbx_seq_one_letter_code
_entity_poly.pdbx_strand_id
1 'polypeptide(L)'
;MFKLLTIIAVIFMTFTFASAGITSVVQTGKQIVVTYSPGSIYWVEQSLVLQGVKTNIKPYCTNGFNSPVTCTLPSVPACDSIRFMGFSGIGGPTFDFGFPIQCTVVA
;
A
#
# COMPACT_ATOMS: atom_id res chain seq x y z
N MET A 1 -22.51 23.39 -33.50
CA MET A 1 -21.22 22.75 -33.14
C MET A 1 -20.76 23.07 -31.72
N PHE A 2 -20.84 24.33 -31.23
CA PHE A 2 -20.44 24.70 -29.87
C PHE A 2 -21.14 23.91 -28.73
N LYS A 3 -22.45 23.64 -28.85
CA LYS A 3 -23.21 22.92 -27.81
C LYS A 3 -22.73 21.48 -27.56
N LEU A 4 -22.24 20.79 -28.59
CA LEU A 4 -21.74 19.41 -28.47
C LEU A 4 -20.39 19.38 -27.74
N LEU A 5 -19.53 20.36 -27.99
CA LEU A 5 -18.24 20.51 -27.32
C LEU A 5 -18.40 20.81 -25.82
N THR A 6 -19.41 21.60 -25.45
CA THR A 6 -19.68 21.90 -24.02
C THR A 6 -20.14 20.65 -23.27
N ILE A 7 -20.94 19.79 -23.89
CA ILE A 7 -21.42 18.54 -23.28
C ILE A 7 -20.25 17.56 -23.06
N ILE A 8 -19.35 17.42 -24.05
CA ILE A 8 -18.17 16.55 -23.94
C ILE A 8 -17.21 17.06 -22.84
N ALA A 9 -17.02 18.38 -22.72
CA ALA A 9 -16.18 18.97 -21.68
C ALA A 9 -16.73 18.74 -20.27
N VAL A 10 -18.05 18.83 -20.07
CA VAL A 10 -18.69 18.55 -18.77
C VAL A 10 -18.60 17.07 -18.41
N ILE A 11 -18.70 16.16 -19.39
CA ILE A 11 -18.56 14.71 -19.16
C ILE A 11 -17.11 14.34 -18.76
N PHE A 12 -16.10 14.98 -19.32
CA PHE A 12 -14.70 14.72 -18.95
C PHE A 12 -14.33 15.27 -17.56
N MET A 13 -15.05 16.27 -17.05
CA MET A 13 -14.72 16.96 -15.80
C MET A 13 -15.13 16.19 -14.53
N THR A 14 -15.90 15.10 -14.66
CA THR A 14 -16.42 14.33 -13.52
C THR A 14 -15.66 13.03 -13.23
N PHE A 15 -14.61 12.70 -13.99
CA PHE A 15 -13.77 11.54 -13.71
C PHE A 15 -12.75 11.86 -12.62
N THR A 16 -13.04 11.46 -11.38
CA THR A 16 -12.03 11.40 -10.32
C THR A 16 -11.31 10.06 -10.42
N PHE A 17 -9.98 10.09 -10.59
CA PHE A 17 -9.15 8.89 -10.52
C PHE A 17 -8.97 8.51 -9.06
N ALA A 18 -9.62 7.42 -8.61
CA ALA A 18 -9.31 6.82 -7.32
C ALA A 18 -8.01 6.02 -7.45
N SER A 19 -6.93 6.49 -6.82
CA SER A 19 -5.69 5.71 -6.73
C SER A 19 -5.80 4.67 -5.63
N ALA A 20 -5.55 3.41 -5.98
CA ALA A 20 -5.43 2.30 -5.06
C ALA A 20 -3.96 1.91 -4.96
N GLY A 21 -3.38 1.98 -3.77
CA GLY A 21 -1.97 1.70 -3.56
C GLY A 21 -1.47 2.19 -2.20
N ILE A 22 -0.22 1.85 -1.91
CA ILE A 22 0.54 2.47 -0.81
C ILE A 22 0.86 3.90 -1.21
N THR A 23 0.57 4.83 -0.32
CA THR A 23 0.79 6.28 -0.53
C THR A 23 2.00 6.80 0.24
N SER A 24 2.39 6.13 1.33
CA SER A 24 3.57 6.50 2.11
C SER A 24 4.09 5.32 2.92
N VAL A 25 5.41 5.25 3.07
CA VAL A 25 6.10 4.31 3.96
C VAL A 25 7.14 5.08 4.74
N VAL A 26 7.04 5.05 6.07
CA VAL A 26 7.98 5.71 6.97
C VAL A 26 8.60 4.66 7.89
N GLN A 27 9.93 4.56 7.85
CA GLN A 27 10.67 3.77 8.82
C GLN A 27 11.22 4.67 9.94
N THR A 28 11.02 4.27 11.20
CA THR A 28 11.62 4.90 12.37
C THR A 28 12.22 3.81 13.27
N GLY A 29 13.53 3.63 13.19
CA GLY A 29 14.21 2.53 13.87
C GLY A 29 13.67 1.17 13.44
N LYS A 30 13.07 0.45 14.39
CA LYS A 30 12.44 -0.87 14.20
C LYS A 30 10.98 -0.83 13.75
N GLN A 31 10.40 0.36 13.65
CA GLN A 31 9.01 0.56 13.26
C GLN A 31 8.90 0.97 11.79
N ILE A 32 7.95 0.39 11.07
CA ILE A 32 7.57 0.75 9.70
C ILE A 32 6.08 1.07 9.69
N VAL A 33 5.73 2.28 9.28
CA VAL A 33 4.35 2.74 9.14
C VAL A 33 4.02 2.84 7.66
N VAL A 34 2.98 2.12 7.23
CA VAL A 34 2.53 2.03 5.84
C VAL A 34 1.14 2.65 5.73
N THR A 35 1.05 3.74 4.97
CA THR A 35 -0.22 4.40 4.63
C THR A 35 -0.64 3.97 3.24
N TYR A 36 -1.90 3.59 3.07
CA TYR A 36 -2.46 3.17 1.79
C TYR A 36 -3.90 3.66 1.61
N SER A 37 -4.38 3.57 0.36
CA SER A 37 -5.76 3.82 -0.06
C SER A 37 -6.19 2.71 -1.03
N PRO A 38 -7.44 2.22 -1.01
CA PRO A 38 -8.50 2.56 -0.06
C PRO A 38 -8.19 2.02 1.34
N GLY A 39 -8.74 2.67 2.37
CA GLY A 39 -8.33 2.45 3.76
C GLY A 39 -8.61 1.05 4.29
N SER A 40 -9.67 0.36 3.84
CA SER A 40 -10.10 -0.94 4.40
C SER A 40 -9.73 -2.13 3.50
N ILE A 41 -8.66 -2.83 3.83
CA ILE A 41 -8.16 -4.02 3.11
C ILE A 41 -7.74 -5.09 4.12
N TYR A 42 -8.13 -6.34 3.89
CA TYR A 42 -7.62 -7.47 4.66
C TYR A 42 -6.31 -7.99 4.05
N TRP A 43 -5.22 -7.84 4.79
CA TRP A 43 -3.89 -8.24 4.33
C TRP A 43 -3.62 -9.72 4.55
N VAL A 44 -3.39 -10.46 3.46
CA VAL A 44 -2.97 -11.87 3.50
C VAL A 44 -1.45 -12.00 3.57
N GLU A 45 -0.72 -11.11 2.91
CA GLU A 45 0.74 -11.05 2.89
C GLU A 45 1.22 -9.61 3.12
N GLN A 46 2.26 -9.46 3.95
CA GLN A 46 2.97 -8.20 4.15
C GLN A 46 4.46 -8.54 4.22
N SER A 47 5.24 -8.03 3.28
CA SER A 47 6.63 -8.43 3.10
C SER A 47 7.54 -7.24 2.85
N LEU A 48 8.73 -7.25 3.45
CA LEU A 48 9.87 -6.48 2.93
C LEU A 48 10.48 -7.27 1.78
N VAL A 49 10.94 -6.57 0.74
CA VAL A 49 11.53 -7.19 -0.44
C VAL A 49 12.93 -6.62 -0.62
N LEU A 50 13.88 -7.50 -0.92
CA LEU A 50 15.23 -7.14 -1.35
C LEU A 50 15.57 -7.93 -2.61
N GLN A 51 15.69 -7.27 -3.76
CA GLN A 51 16.05 -7.94 -5.03
C GLN A 51 15.14 -9.13 -5.36
N GLY A 52 13.85 -9.00 -5.05
CA GLY A 52 12.83 -10.05 -5.25
C GLY A 52 12.73 -11.08 -4.11
N VAL A 53 13.65 -11.09 -3.15
CA VAL A 53 13.58 -11.95 -1.96
C VAL A 53 12.60 -11.33 -0.96
N LYS A 54 11.56 -12.09 -0.59
CA LYS A 54 10.51 -11.64 0.34
C LYS A 54 10.81 -12.06 1.77
N THR A 55 10.80 -11.10 2.69
CA THR A 55 10.82 -11.33 4.14
C THR A 55 9.45 -11.03 4.71
N ASN A 56 8.79 -12.05 5.26
CA ASN A 56 7.45 -11.91 5.85
C ASN A 56 7.50 -11.05 7.13
N ILE A 57 6.77 -9.93 7.12
CA ILE A 57 6.65 -9.01 8.25
C ILE A 57 5.24 -8.98 8.86
N LYS A 58 4.27 -9.65 8.24
CA LYS A 58 2.87 -9.71 8.71
C LYS A 58 2.71 -10.00 10.21
N PRO A 59 3.45 -10.95 10.83
CA PRO A 59 3.31 -11.24 12.25
C PRO A 59 3.66 -10.06 13.18
N TYR A 60 4.42 -9.09 12.66
CA TYR A 60 4.88 -7.93 13.40
C TYR A 60 4.04 -6.68 13.11
N CYS A 61 3.03 -6.80 12.25
CA CYS A 61 2.15 -5.71 11.85
C CYS A 61 0.87 -5.71 12.67
N THR A 62 0.31 -4.52 12.90
CA THR A 62 -1.05 -4.40 13.42
C THR A 62 -1.99 -5.13 12.46
N ASN A 63 -3.00 -5.82 13.02
CA ASN A 63 -4.09 -6.46 12.24
C ASN A 63 -5.03 -5.43 11.60
N GLY A 64 -4.50 -4.26 11.23
CA GLY A 64 -5.21 -3.12 10.72
C GLY A 64 -5.81 -3.46 9.38
N PHE A 65 -7.11 -3.73 9.38
CA PHE A 65 -7.94 -3.57 8.20
C PHE A 65 -7.79 -2.15 7.64
N ASN A 66 -7.53 -1.19 8.53
CA ASN A 66 -7.47 0.23 8.23
C ASN A 66 -6.04 0.77 8.09
N SER A 67 -5.86 1.66 7.13
CA SER A 67 -4.67 2.51 6.98
C SER A 67 -4.60 3.55 8.11
N PRO A 68 -3.42 3.81 8.71
CA PRO A 68 -2.13 3.18 8.42
C PRO A 68 -1.95 1.84 9.15
N VAL A 69 -1.15 0.95 8.55
CA VAL A 69 -0.66 -0.26 9.19
C VAL A 69 0.73 0.00 9.79
N THR A 70 0.91 -0.38 11.05
CA THR A 70 2.17 -0.21 11.77
C THR A 70 2.81 -1.56 12.03
N CYS A 71 4.06 -1.74 11.62
CA CYS A 71 4.84 -2.96 11.82
C CYS A 71 6.03 -2.67 12.73
N THR A 72 6.13 -3.39 13.85
CA THR A 72 7.23 -3.25 14.82
C THR A 72 8.09 -4.51 14.79
N LEU A 73 9.20 -4.45 14.06
CA LEU A 73 10.06 -5.59 13.77
C LEU A 73 11.08 -5.83 14.89
N PRO A 74 11.46 -7.09 15.18
CA PRO A 74 12.57 -7.37 16.10
C PRO A 74 13.90 -6.88 15.52
N SER A 75 14.06 -6.94 14.20
CA SER A 75 15.18 -6.43 13.42
C SER A 75 14.68 -6.04 12.03
N VAL A 76 15.16 -4.93 11.48
CA VAL A 76 14.83 -4.50 10.11
C VAL A 76 15.96 -4.93 9.17
N PRO A 77 15.75 -5.90 8.27
CA PRO A 77 16.74 -6.28 7.27
C PRO A 77 16.83 -5.22 6.16
N ALA A 78 17.85 -5.32 5.31
CA ALA A 78 17.92 -4.52 4.10
C ALA A 78 16.71 -4.84 3.19
N CYS A 79 16.15 -3.81 2.56
CA CYS A 79 15.04 -3.92 1.62
C CYS A 79 15.13 -2.80 0.58
N ASP A 80 14.67 -3.08 -0.64
CA ASP A 80 14.52 -2.10 -1.73
C ASP A 80 13.04 -1.77 -2.04
N SER A 81 12.11 -2.57 -1.50
CA SER A 81 10.68 -2.29 -1.56
C SER A 81 9.89 -2.99 -0.45
N ILE A 82 8.63 -2.61 -0.31
CA ILE A 82 7.64 -3.28 0.54
C ILE A 82 6.48 -3.73 -0.34
N ARG A 83 5.89 -4.90 -0.03
CA ARG A 83 4.78 -5.47 -0.78
C ARG A 83 3.68 -5.98 0.14
N PHE A 84 2.45 -5.51 -0.10
CA PHE A 84 1.25 -5.86 0.64
C PHE A 84 0.24 -6.50 -0.32
N MET A 85 -0.22 -7.71 -0.02
CA MET A 85 -1.24 -8.41 -0.80
C MET A 85 -2.46 -8.69 0.08
N GLY A 86 -3.65 -8.39 -0.43
CA GLY A 86 -4.87 -8.45 0.36
C GLY A 86 -6.13 -8.41 -0.48
N PHE A 87 -7.29 -8.36 0.17
CA PHE A 87 -8.59 -8.26 -0.51
C PHE A 87 -9.57 -7.38 0.29
N SER A 88 -10.51 -6.72 -0.40
CA SER A 88 -11.58 -5.98 0.27
C SER A 88 -12.81 -6.88 0.48
N GLY A 89 -12.79 -7.71 1.51
CA GLY A 89 -13.92 -8.58 1.89
C GLY A 89 -14.18 -9.77 0.96
N ILE A 90 -15.16 -10.60 1.33
CA ILE A 90 -15.53 -11.81 0.57
C ILE A 90 -16.15 -11.39 -0.77
N GLY A 91 -15.61 -11.92 -1.87
CA GLY A 91 -16.08 -11.60 -3.23
C GLY A 91 -15.61 -10.25 -3.78
N GLY A 92 -14.79 -9.51 -3.01
CA GLY A 92 -14.21 -8.23 -3.44
C GLY A 92 -12.93 -8.39 -4.26
N PRO A 93 -12.40 -7.27 -4.81
CA PRO A 93 -11.12 -7.26 -5.51
C PRO A 93 -9.95 -7.66 -4.61
N THR A 94 -8.97 -8.31 -5.25
CA THR A 94 -7.64 -8.54 -4.67
C THR A 94 -6.75 -7.35 -4.99
N PHE A 95 -5.94 -6.94 -4.02
CA PHE A 95 -4.97 -5.87 -4.10
C PHE A 95 -3.56 -6.45 -3.96
N ASP A 96 -2.66 -5.97 -4.81
CA ASP A 96 -1.23 -6.26 -4.74
C ASP A 96 -0.49 -4.93 -4.84
N PHE A 97 -0.11 -4.39 -3.69
CA PHE A 97 0.53 -3.09 -3.58
C PHE A 97 2.02 -3.27 -3.37
N GLY A 98 2.81 -2.63 -4.23
CA GLY A 98 4.25 -2.47 -4.06
C GLY A 98 4.60 -1.00 -3.83
N PHE A 99 5.60 -0.74 -2.99
CA PHE A 99 6.13 0.60 -2.79
C PHE A 99 7.66 0.57 -2.66
N PRO A 100 8.40 1.37 -3.43
CA PRO A 100 9.85 1.44 -3.33
C PRO A 100 10.27 2.15 -2.03
N ILE A 101 11.15 1.52 -1.26
CA ILE A 101 11.73 2.08 -0.04
C ILE A 101 13.08 1.44 0.18
N GLN A 102 14.07 2.22 0.60
CA GLN A 102 15.34 1.69 1.08
C GLN A 102 15.27 1.54 2.59
N CYS A 103 15.19 0.30 3.08
CA CYS A 103 15.19 0.07 4.53
C CYS A 103 16.55 0.38 5.13
N THR A 104 16.57 1.10 6.25
CA THR A 104 17.77 1.21 7.08
C THR A 104 17.88 -0.04 7.94
N VAL A 105 19.03 -0.72 7.88
CA VAL A 105 19.24 -1.93 8.68
C VAL A 105 19.31 -1.58 10.17
N VAL A 106 18.49 -2.23 11.00
CA VAL A 106 18.48 -2.02 12.45
C VAL A 106 18.42 -3.38 13.14
N ALA A 107 19.43 -3.68 13.95
CA ALA A 107 19.54 -4.90 14.76
C ALA A 107 18.70 -4.83 16.03
#